data_AF-A0A5Q0LWX7-F1
#
_entry.id   AF-A0A5Q0LWX7-F1
#
_cell.length_a   1.000
_cell.length_b   1.000
_cell.length_c   1.000
_cell.angle_alpha   90.00
_cell.angle_beta   90.00
_cell.angle_gamma   90.00
#
_symmetry.space_group_name_H-M   'P 1'
#
loop_
_entity.id
_entity.type
_entity.pdbx_description
1 polymer ?
#
loop_
_entity_poly.entity_id
_entity_poly.type
_entity_poly.pdbx_seq_one_letter_code
_entity_poly.pdbx_strand_id
1 'polypeptide(L)'
;MAEAASVRGQSPTRHSPAFPSLDDLALQACDDADNLNAVMRAYTALEKLVDTSALNDSEELAPTRTELSALLRLLNEALMTRIATVNATAGAVRDALQVQPSLKPA
;
A
#
# COMPACT_ATOMS: atom_id res chain seq x y z
N MET A 1 -55.07 -29.42 -9.10
CA MET A 1 -54.96 -29.09 -7.66
C MET A 1 -53.65 -29.66 -7.17
N ALA A 2 -52.73 -29.00 -6.49
CA ALA A 2 -52.36 -27.61 -6.32
C ALA A 2 -50.89 -27.68 -5.83
N GLU A 3 -50.04 -26.83 -6.38
CA GLU A 3 -48.64 -26.62 -6.01
C GLU A 3 -48.54 -25.99 -4.63
N ALA A 4 -47.58 -26.43 -3.81
CA ALA A 4 -47.17 -25.69 -2.62
C ALA A 4 -45.64 -25.70 -2.52
N ALA A 5 -45.05 -24.68 -3.14
CA ALA A 5 -43.64 -24.32 -2.98
C ALA A 5 -43.39 -23.88 -1.53
N SER A 6 -42.54 -24.62 -0.82
CA SER A 6 -42.04 -24.20 0.49
C SER A 6 -40.91 -23.20 0.31
N VAL A 7 -41.26 -21.91 0.28
CA VAL A 7 -40.33 -20.78 0.39
C VAL A 7 -39.58 -20.90 1.72
N ARG A 8 -38.33 -21.37 1.67
CA ARG A 8 -37.41 -21.29 2.81
C ARG A 8 -36.89 -19.85 2.85
N GLY A 9 -37.48 -19.03 3.73
CA GLY A 9 -37.01 -17.69 4.01
C GLY A 9 -35.56 -17.72 4.50
N GLN A 10 -34.61 -17.47 3.59
CA GLN A 10 -33.26 -17.09 3.98
C GLN A 10 -33.35 -15.69 4.57
N SER A 11 -33.21 -15.62 5.89
CA SER A 11 -32.95 -14.36 6.57
C SER A 11 -31.57 -13.89 6.10
N PRO A 12 -31.42 -12.67 5.56
CA PRO A 12 -30.10 -12.14 5.28
C PRO A 12 -29.39 -11.94 6.61
N THR A 13 -28.39 -12.77 6.89
CA THR A 13 -27.47 -12.56 8.00
C THR A 13 -26.85 -11.19 7.83
N ARG A 14 -27.28 -10.23 8.66
CA ARG A 14 -26.61 -8.93 8.79
C ARG A 14 -25.16 -9.23 9.17
N HIS A 15 -24.24 -9.03 8.23
CA HIS A 15 -22.82 -8.98 8.51
C HIS A 15 -22.59 -7.84 9.51
N SER A 16 -22.50 -8.16 10.79
CA SER A 16 -21.92 -7.26 11.77
C SER A 16 -20.42 -7.18 11.47
N PRO A 17 -19.78 -6.00 11.56
CA PRO A 17 -18.34 -5.93 11.38
C PRO A 17 -17.71 -6.78 12.48
N ALA A 18 -17.12 -7.92 12.11
CA ALA A 18 -16.38 -8.75 13.04
C ALA A 18 -15.15 -7.95 13.47
N PHE A 19 -15.08 -7.62 14.77
CA PHE A 19 -13.86 -7.06 15.33
C PHE A 19 -12.75 -8.11 15.23
N PRO A 20 -11.51 -7.70 14.87
CA PRO A 20 -10.40 -8.63 14.80
C PRO A 20 -10.18 -9.29 16.16
N SER A 21 -9.88 -10.58 16.16
CA SER A 21 -9.57 -11.31 17.40
C SER A 21 -8.22 -10.84 17.97
N LEU A 22 -7.95 -11.17 19.23
CA LEU A 22 -6.64 -10.90 19.83
C LEU A 22 -5.51 -11.63 19.08
N ASP A 23 -5.80 -12.80 18.52
CA ASP A 23 -4.86 -13.56 17.71
C ASP A 23 -4.56 -12.84 16.38
N ASP A 24 -5.58 -12.28 15.72
CA ASP A 24 -5.41 -11.48 14.50
C ASP A 24 -4.57 -10.21 14.78
N LEU A 25 -4.82 -9.56 15.92
CA LEU A 25 -4.06 -8.38 16.33
C LEU A 25 -2.60 -8.71 16.66
N ALA A 26 -2.35 -9.86 17.30
CA ALA A 26 -1.00 -10.32 17.58
C ALA A 26 -0.23 -10.65 16.30
N LEU A 27 -0.89 -11.28 15.32
CA LEU A 27 -0.30 -11.56 14.01
C LEU A 27 0.03 -10.26 13.27
N GLN A 28 -0.91 -9.32 13.25
CA GLN A 28 -0.71 -8.00 12.63
C GLN A 28 0.47 -7.26 13.26
N ALA A 29 0.60 -7.29 14.59
CA ALA A 29 1.72 -6.65 15.29
C ALA A 29 3.08 -7.27 14.92
N CYS A 30 3.14 -8.59 14.66
CA CYS A 30 4.35 -9.25 14.15
C CYS A 30 4.67 -8.79 12.72
N ASP A 31 3.67 -8.75 11.84
CA ASP A 31 3.85 -8.27 10.46
C ASP A 31 4.30 -6.80 10.42
N ASP A 32 3.73 -5.96 11.28
CA ASP A 32 4.10 -4.56 11.44
C ASP A 32 5.55 -4.41 11.93
N ALA A 33 6.00 -5.26 12.86
CA ALA A 33 7.37 -5.28 13.36
C ALA A 33 8.38 -5.74 12.28
N ASP A 34 8.03 -6.73 11.47
CA ASP A 34 8.82 -7.17 10.33
C ASP A 34 8.94 -6.08 9.26
N ASN A 35 7.83 -5.38 9.00
CA ASN A 35 7.82 -4.23 8.10
C ASN A 35 8.73 -3.10 8.62
N LEU A 36 8.65 -2.77 9.91
CA LEU A 36 9.53 -1.76 10.52
C LEU A 36 11.02 -2.15 10.43
N ASN A 37 11.34 -3.43 10.64
CA ASN A 37 12.70 -3.93 10.45
C ASN A 37 13.19 -3.79 9.00
N ALA A 38 12.32 -4.02 8.02
CA ALA A 38 12.64 -3.78 6.61
C ALA A 38 12.92 -2.29 6.36
N VAL A 39 12.10 -1.39 6.92
CA VAL A 39 12.31 0.06 6.83
C VAL A 39 13.65 0.46 7.45
N MET A 40 14.00 -0.03 8.65
CA MET A 40 15.30 0.27 9.26
C MET A 40 16.47 -0.17 8.36
N ARG A 41 16.42 -1.38 7.78
CA ARG A 41 17.45 -1.87 6.86
C ARG A 41 17.58 -1.01 5.60
N ALA A 42 16.47 -0.46 5.09
CA ALA A 42 16.48 0.47 3.98
C ALA A 42 17.21 1.78 4.34
N TYR A 43 16.95 2.33 5.53
CA TYR A 43 17.64 3.52 6.03
C TYR A 43 19.12 3.27 6.28
N THR A 44 19.51 2.10 6.81
CA THR A 44 20.92 1.72 6.93
C THR A 44 21.62 1.64 5.57
N ALA A 45 20.95 1.13 4.52
CA ALA A 45 21.49 1.20 3.15
C ALA A 45 21.68 2.65 2.68
N LEU A 46 20.72 3.55 2.95
CA LEU A 46 20.83 4.95 2.58
C LEU A 46 21.99 5.64 3.31
N GLU A 47 22.13 5.42 4.62
CA GLU A 47 23.23 5.95 5.42
C GLU A 47 24.59 5.53 4.84
N LYS A 48 24.76 4.24 4.52
CA LYS A 48 25.96 3.71 3.86
C LYS A 48 26.19 4.23 2.43
N LEU A 49 25.16 4.70 1.73
CA LEU A 49 25.31 5.22 0.36
C LEU A 49 25.53 6.75 0.34
N VAL A 50 25.06 7.46 1.37
CA VAL A 50 25.08 8.92 1.46
C VAL A 50 26.22 9.44 2.32
N ASP A 51 26.64 8.69 3.35
CA ASP A 51 27.81 9.05 4.15
C ASP A 51 29.10 8.80 3.35
N THR A 52 29.54 9.89 2.74
CA THR A 52 30.72 9.98 1.90
C THR A 52 31.98 10.33 2.70
N SER A 53 31.87 10.53 4.03
CA SER A 53 33.01 10.90 4.87
C SER A 53 34.04 9.76 5.03
N ALA A 54 33.63 8.51 4.77
CA ALA A 54 34.50 7.34 4.68
C ALA A 54 35.24 7.21 3.33
N LEU A 55 34.99 8.07 2.32
CA LEU A 55 35.59 7.95 0.98
C LEU A 55 37.11 8.11 0.92
N ASN A 56 37.73 8.65 1.98
CA ASN A 56 39.17 8.86 2.02
C ASN A 56 39.96 7.64 2.50
N ASP A 57 39.31 6.71 3.21
CA ASP A 57 39.90 5.45 3.64
C ASP A 57 39.26 4.33 2.83
N SER A 58 40.06 3.70 2.00
CA SER A 58 39.69 2.65 1.05
C SER A 58 39.05 1.41 1.70
N GLU A 59 37.79 1.50 2.14
CA GLU A 59 36.91 0.36 2.41
C GLU A 59 35.54 0.61 1.75
N GLU A 60 35.20 -0.32 0.87
CA GLU A 60 34.01 -0.34 0.00
C GLU A 60 32.72 0.05 0.75
N LEU A 61 32.02 1.09 0.29
CA LEU A 61 30.63 1.38 0.70
C LEU A 61 29.72 0.25 0.18
N ALA A 62 29.69 -0.88 0.89
CA ALA A 62 29.01 -2.09 0.45
C ALA A 62 27.78 -2.37 1.34
N PRO A 63 26.63 -1.71 1.09
CA PRO A 63 25.37 -2.17 1.69
C PRO A 63 25.12 -3.62 1.28
N THR A 64 24.62 -4.42 2.23
CA THR A 64 24.32 -5.82 1.96
C THR A 64 23.19 -5.93 0.94
N ARG A 65 23.13 -7.06 0.23
CA ARG A 65 22.00 -7.35 -0.68
C ARG A 65 20.64 -7.25 0.01
N THR A 66 20.56 -7.61 1.30
CA THR A 66 19.33 -7.52 2.09
C THR A 66 18.93 -6.06 2.35
N GLU A 67 19.89 -5.20 2.67
CA GLU A 67 19.65 -3.76 2.87
C GLU A 67 19.25 -3.08 1.55
N LEU A 68 19.93 -3.40 0.43
CA LEU A 68 19.54 -2.92 -0.90
C LEU A 68 18.16 -3.41 -1.33
N SER A 69 17.83 -4.68 -1.06
CA SER A 69 16.52 -5.24 -1.37
C SER A 69 15.41 -4.59 -0.53
N ALA A 70 15.69 -4.27 0.74
CA ALA A 70 14.76 -3.55 1.59
C ALA A 70 14.54 -2.11 1.08
N LEU A 71 15.62 -1.43 0.69
CA LEU A 71 15.57 -0.09 0.11
C LEU A 71 14.76 -0.04 -1.19
N LEU A 72 14.99 -1.01 -2.10
CA LEU A 72 14.25 -1.10 -3.35
C LEU A 72 12.76 -1.38 -3.14
N ARG A 73 12.41 -2.23 -2.16
CA ARG A 73 11.00 -2.49 -1.80
C ARG A 73 10.31 -1.21 -1.33
N LEU A 74 10.93 -0.49 -0.39
CA LEU A 74 10.40 0.77 0.13
C LEU A 74 10.19 1.80 -1.00
N LEU A 75 11.16 1.92 -1.91
CA LEU A 75 11.07 2.83 -3.05
C LEU A 75 9.94 2.44 -4.02
N ASN A 76 9.81 1.14 -4.30
CA ASN A 76 8.75 0.63 -5.19
C ASN A 76 7.36 0.84 -4.60
N GLU A 77 7.18 0.62 -3.30
CA GLU A 77 5.91 0.89 -2.60
C GLU A 77 5.54 2.38 -2.71
N ALA A 78 6.47 3.27 -2.37
CA ALA A 78 6.24 4.71 -2.48
C ALA A 78 5.93 5.15 -3.93
N LEU A 79 6.60 4.57 -4.92
CA LEU A 79 6.35 4.84 -6.33
C LEU A 79 4.96 4.36 -6.76
N MET A 80 4.56 3.16 -6.36
CA MET A 80 3.23 2.61 -6.63
C MET A 80 2.11 3.47 -6.02
N THR A 81 2.28 3.93 -4.78
CA THR A 81 1.33 4.87 -4.14
C THR A 81 1.21 6.16 -4.96
N ARG A 82 2.32 6.74 -5.40
CA ARG A 82 2.31 7.96 -6.22
C ARG A 82 1.62 7.76 -7.57
N ILE A 83 1.88 6.64 -8.24
CA ILE A 83 1.21 6.27 -9.49
C ILE A 83 -0.30 6.15 -9.28
N ALA A 84 -0.74 5.49 -8.21
CA ALA A 84 -2.14 5.36 -7.86
C ALA A 84 -2.80 6.73 -7.62
N THR A 85 -2.14 7.62 -6.87
CA THR A 85 -2.61 8.99 -6.64
C THR A 85 -2.74 9.78 -7.93
N VAL A 86 -1.73 9.71 -8.82
CA VAL A 86 -1.77 10.38 -10.13
C VAL A 86 -2.94 9.87 -10.97
N ASN A 87 -3.13 8.54 -11.05
CA ASN A 87 -4.22 7.93 -11.80
C ASN A 87 -5.60 8.34 -11.25
N ALA A 88 -5.77 8.35 -9.94
CA ALA A 88 -7.00 8.79 -9.28
C ALA A 88 -7.29 10.27 -9.58
N THR A 89 -6.26 11.12 -9.51
CA THR A 89 -6.38 12.56 -9.81
C THR A 89 -6.73 12.79 -11.28
N ALA A 90 -6.06 12.10 -12.20
CA ALA A 90 -6.35 12.19 -13.63
C ALA A 90 -7.77 11.72 -13.96
N GLY A 91 -8.24 10.65 -13.31
CA GLY A 91 -9.63 10.20 -13.38
C GLY A 91 -10.61 11.29 -12.91
N ALA A 92 -10.39 11.86 -11.73
CA ALA A 92 -11.23 12.93 -11.19
C ALA A 92 -11.28 14.16 -12.11
N VAL A 93 -10.14 14.57 -12.70
CA VAL A 93 -10.10 15.68 -13.67
C VAL A 93 -10.91 15.35 -14.92
N ARG A 94 -10.73 14.15 -15.49
CA ARG A 94 -11.49 13.73 -16.68
C ARG A 94 -12.99 13.71 -16.40
N ASP A 95 -13.39 13.17 -15.26
CA ASP A 95 -14.79 13.08 -14.88
C ASP A 95 -15.38 14.49 -14.68
N ALA A 96 -14.65 15.41 -14.05
CA ALA A 96 -15.05 16.81 -13.92
C ALA A 96 -15.21 17.51 -15.28
N LEU A 97 -14.32 17.25 -16.24
CA LEU A 97 -14.42 17.79 -17.60
C LEU A 97 -15.60 17.22 -18.38
N GLN A 98 -15.99 15.97 -18.14
CA GLN A 98 -17.17 15.35 -18.76
C GLN A 98 -18.49 15.87 -18.16
N VAL A 99 -18.47 16.26 -16.89
CA VAL A 99 -19.62 16.86 -16.20
C VAL A 99 -19.82 18.33 -16.60
N GLN A 100 -18.81 19.00 -17.16
CA GLN A 100 -18.95 20.35 -17.74
C GLN A 100 -19.75 20.27 -19.05
N PRO A 101 -21.03 20.69 -19.09
CA PRO A 101 -21.75 20.77 -20.34
C PRO A 101 -21.14 21.92 -21.15
N SER A 102 -20.59 21.59 -22.31
CA SER A 102 -20.23 22.50 -23.41
C SER A 102 -20.43 23.98 -23.09
N LEU A 103 -19.38 24.66 -22.63
CA LEU A 103 -19.30 26.11 -22.72
C LEU A 103 -19.34 26.44 -24.22
N LYS A 104 -20.54 26.71 -24.73
CA LYS A 104 -20.75 27.23 -26.07
C LYS A 104 -20.21 28.66 -26.06
N PRO A 105 -19.19 29.00 -26.86
CA PRO A 105 -18.73 30.38 -26.97
C PRO A 105 -19.88 31.22 -27.54
N ALA A 106 -20.10 32.38 -26.92
CA ALA A 106 -21.07 33.39 -27.34
C ALA A 106 -20.64 34.06 -28.65
#